data_AF-A0A1M5KLN5-F1
#
_entry.id   AF-A0A1M5KLN5-F1
#
_cell.length_a   1.000
_cell.length_b   1.000
_cell.length_c   1.000
_cell.angle_alpha   90.00
_cell.angle_beta   90.00
_cell.angle_gamma   90.00
#
_symmetry.space_group_name_H-M   'P 1'
#
loop_
_entity.id
_entity.type
_entity.pdbx_description
1 polymer ?
#
loop_
_entity_poly.entity_id
_entity_poly.type
_entity_poly.pdbx_seq_one_letter_code
_entity_poly.pdbx_strand_id
1 'polypeptide(L)'
;MPALTRRRYPERPDCWHVYYGDVHVGTIAIRAGVPVDADQWGWDCGFYPPSHHGLQLQGTAETFEQARADFEAAWREYLPKCSQADFEECRRQCART
;
A
#
# COMPACT_ATOMS: atom_id res chain seq x y z
N MET A 1 12.35 4.10 12.59
CA MET A 1 11.46 4.03 11.42
C MET A 1 10.04 3.86 11.93
N PRO A 2 9.08 4.74 11.59
CA PRO A 2 7.66 4.57 11.93
C PRO A 2 7.16 3.15 11.65
N ALA A 3 6.28 2.62 12.49
CA ALA A 3 5.57 1.38 12.18
C ALA A 3 4.52 1.63 11.09
N LEU A 4 4.23 0.62 10.28
CA LEU A 4 3.11 0.67 9.36
C LEU A 4 1.79 0.61 10.15
N THR A 5 0.88 1.53 9.86
CA THR A 5 -0.46 1.53 10.42
C THR A 5 -1.48 1.25 9.32
N ARG A 6 -2.61 0.65 9.69
CA ARG A 6 -3.65 0.24 8.74
C ARG A 6 -4.99 0.79 9.18
N ARG A 7 -5.75 1.34 8.24
CA ARG A 7 -7.08 1.90 8.50
C ARG A 7 -8.07 1.31 7.50
N ARG A 8 -9.21 0.84 7.98
CA ARG A 8 -10.29 0.40 7.09
C ARG A 8 -10.86 1.59 6.33
N TYR A 9 -11.11 1.40 5.04
CA TYR A 9 -11.86 2.36 4.27
C TYR A 9 -13.35 2.28 4.67
N PRO A 10 -13.99 3.38 5.13
CA PRO A 10 -15.33 3.31 5.70
C PRO A 10 -16.39 2.75 4.75
N GLU A 11 -16.27 3.04 3.45
CA GLU A 11 -17.25 2.65 2.43
C GLU A 11 -16.95 1.26 1.82
N ARG A 12 -15.75 0.71 2.07
CA ARG A 12 -15.37 -0.65 1.67
C ARG A 12 -14.65 -1.33 2.84
N PRO A 13 -15.37 -2.07 3.70
CA PRO A 13 -14.77 -2.71 4.87
C PRO A 13 -13.69 -3.75 4.50
N ASP A 14 -13.73 -4.23 3.26
CA ASP A 14 -12.80 -5.17 2.66
C ASP A 14 -11.55 -4.49 2.07
N CYS A 15 -11.37 -3.19 2.31
CA CYS A 15 -10.25 -2.38 1.84
C CYS A 15 -9.53 -1.73 3.04
N TRP A 16 -8.21 -1.87 3.05
CA TRP A 16 -7.33 -1.33 4.08
C TRP A 16 -6.29 -0.40 3.45
N HIS A 17 -6.32 0.86 3.85
CA HIS A 17 -5.26 1.80 3.54
C HIS A 17 -4.09 1.60 4.50
N VAL A 18 -2.88 1.50 3.96
CA VAL A 18 -1.64 1.33 4.71
C VAL A 18 -0.88 2.65 4.76
N TYR A 19 -0.39 3.01 5.94
CA TYR A 19 0.29 4.27 6.18
C TYR A 19 1.65 4.05 6.83
N TYR A 20 2.65 4.80 6.39
CA TYR A 20 3.94 4.95 7.05
C TYR A 20 4.03 6.34 7.67
N GLY A 21 3.84 6.41 8.99
CA GLY A 21 3.57 7.68 9.66
C GLY A 21 2.25 8.27 9.18
N ASP A 22 2.32 9.40 8.50
CA ASP A 22 1.19 10.15 7.94
C ASP A 22 0.99 9.96 6.43
N VAL A 23 1.92 9.27 5.76
CA VAL A 23 1.89 9.07 4.31
C VAL A 23 1.15 7.78 3.96
N HIS A 24 0.20 7.86 3.02
CA HIS A 24 -0.45 6.67 2.45
C HIS A 24 0.51 5.96 1.49
N VAL A 25 0.83 4.70 1.78
CA VAL A 25 1.90 3.94 1.09
C VAL A 25 1.41 2.68 0.39
N GLY A 26 0.09 2.53 0.29
CA GLY A 26 -0.52 1.46 -0.48
C GLY A 26 -1.79 0.90 0.15
N THR A 27 -2.37 -0.10 -0.51
CA THR A 27 -3.67 -0.68 -0.13
C THR A 27 -3.57 -2.20 -0.03
N ILE A 28 -4.40 -2.78 0.83
CA ILE A 28 -4.69 -4.22 0.85
C ILE A 28 -6.21 -4.37 0.77
N ALA A 29 -6.71 -5.04 -0.26
CA ALA A 29 -8.15 -5.14 -0.50
C ALA A 29 -8.57 -6.50 -1.06
N ILE A 30 -9.82 -6.88 -0.82
CA ILE A 30 -10.44 -7.99 -1.55
C ILE A 30 -10.61 -7.59 -3.02
N ARG A 31 -10.22 -8.49 -3.92
CA ARG A 31 -10.30 -8.34 -5.37
C ARG A 31 -11.72 -8.62 -5.82
N ALA A 32 -12.39 -7.62 -6.39
CA ALA A 32 -13.72 -7.79 -6.93
C ALA A 32 -13.69 -8.56 -8.25
N GLY A 33 -14.62 -9.52 -8.44
CA GLY A 33 -14.84 -10.20 -9.71
C GLY A 33 -13.81 -11.30 -10.05
N VAL A 34 -13.02 -11.77 -9.08
CA VAL A 34 -12.12 -12.91 -9.28
C VAL A 34 -12.83 -14.23 -8.94
N PRO A 35 -12.48 -15.35 -9.60
CA PRO A 35 -12.97 -16.68 -9.24
C PRO A 35 -12.69 -17.01 -7.76
N VAL A 36 -13.54 -17.85 -7.14
CA VAL A 36 -13.43 -18.20 -5.71
C VAL A 36 -12.17 -19.02 -5.38
N ASP A 37 -11.62 -19.71 -6.38
CA ASP A 37 -10.39 -20.51 -6.32
C ASP A 37 -9.13 -19.69 -6.60
N ALA A 38 -9.27 -18.41 -6.96
CA ALA A 38 -8.14 -17.49 -7.11
C ALA A 38 -7.78 -16.82 -5.78
N ASP A 39 -6.58 -16.24 -5.71
CA ASP A 39 -6.19 -15.34 -4.62
C ASP A 39 -7.19 -14.18 -4.48
N GLN A 40 -7.91 -14.17 -3.36
CA GLN A 40 -8.99 -13.22 -3.09
C GLN A 40 -8.46 -11.84 -2.67
N TRP A 41 -7.27 -11.76 -2.10
CA TRP A 41 -6.68 -10.51 -1.64
C TRP A 41 -5.68 -9.97 -2.64
N GLY A 42 -5.70 -8.67 -2.86
CA GLY A 42 -4.73 -7.92 -3.62
C GLY A 42 -4.07 -6.89 -2.73
N TRP A 43 -2.82 -6.55 -3.05
CA TRP A 43 -2.11 -5.46 -2.41
C TRP A 43 -1.29 -4.68 -3.43
N ASP A 44 -1.15 -3.39 -3.18
CA ASP A 44 -0.25 -2.48 -3.88
C ASP A 44 0.59 -1.74 -2.85
N CYS A 45 1.89 -1.65 -3.07
CA CYS A 45 2.88 -1.05 -2.19
C CYS A 45 3.68 0.00 -2.97
N GLY A 46 3.58 1.24 -2.52
CA GLY A 46 4.27 2.38 -3.09
C GLY A 46 3.53 3.69 -2.83
N PHE A 47 4.22 4.82 -3.00
CA PHE A 47 3.61 6.15 -2.93
C PHE A 47 4.22 7.09 -3.98
N TYR A 48 3.47 8.13 -4.34
CA TYR A 48 3.75 9.03 -5.47
C TYR A 48 4.69 10.18 -5.07
N PRO A 49 5.75 10.44 -5.86
CA PRO A 49 5.72 11.50 -6.90
C PRO A 49 5.91 11.00 -8.36
N PRO A 50 5.68 11.85 -9.39
CA PRO A 50 5.68 11.47 -10.82
C PRO A 50 6.97 10.83 -11.35
N SER A 51 8.10 11.05 -10.67
CA SER A 51 9.42 10.51 -11.01
C SER A 51 9.57 9.00 -10.71
N HIS A 52 8.66 8.41 -9.91
CA HIS A 52 8.69 6.99 -9.51
C HIS A 52 7.67 6.12 -10.28
N HIS A 53 7.18 6.60 -11.42
CA HIS A 53 6.30 5.81 -12.31
C HIS A 53 6.94 4.44 -12.64
N GLY A 54 6.26 3.36 -12.24
CA GLY A 54 6.66 1.97 -12.54
C GLY A 54 7.36 1.22 -11.40
N LEU A 55 7.60 1.83 -10.24
CA LEU A 55 8.20 1.15 -9.07
C LEU A 55 7.19 0.62 -8.05
N GLN A 56 5.89 0.74 -8.35
CA GLN A 56 4.83 0.18 -7.50
C GLN A 56 4.93 -1.34 -7.51
N LEU A 57 5.06 -1.92 -6.33
CA LEU A 57 5.01 -3.36 -6.14
C LEU A 57 3.56 -3.75 -5.92
N GLN A 58 3.10 -4.83 -6.54
CA GLN A 58 1.75 -5.33 -6.35
C GLN A 58 1.79 -6.85 -6.29
N GLY A 59 0.81 -7.43 -5.62
CA GLY A 59 0.69 -8.87 -5.52
C GLY A 59 -0.71 -9.30 -5.12
N THR A 60 -0.89 -10.61 -5.08
CA THR A 60 -2.13 -11.26 -4.66
C THR A 60 -1.81 -12.31 -3.60
N ALA A 61 -2.79 -12.60 -2.75
CA ALA A 61 -2.68 -13.67 -1.79
C ALA A 61 -4.07 -14.26 -1.46
N GLU A 62 -4.08 -15.50 -1.01
CA GLU A 62 -5.30 -16.20 -0.61
C GLU A 62 -5.96 -15.55 0.63
N THR A 63 -5.16 -15.05 1.57
CA THR A 63 -5.64 -14.52 2.85
C THR A 63 -5.15 -13.09 3.10
N PHE A 64 -5.90 -12.36 3.93
CA PHE A 64 -5.51 -11.01 4.37
C PHE A 64 -4.15 -11.00 5.07
N GLU A 65 -3.89 -11.97 5.95
CA GLU A 65 -2.62 -12.02 6.70
C GLU A 65 -1.43 -12.29 5.78
N GLN A 66 -1.62 -13.12 4.76
CA GLN A 66 -0.59 -13.35 3.74
C GLN A 66 -0.37 -12.07 2.91
N ALA A 67 -1.42 -11.43 2.42
CA ALA A 67 -1.31 -10.14 1.72
C ALA A 67 -0.62 -9.08 2.57
N ARG A 68 -0.89 -9.05 3.88
CA ARG A 68 -0.21 -8.14 4.83
C ARG A 68 1.27 -8.48 4.98
N ALA A 69 1.63 -9.75 5.13
CA ALA A 69 3.02 -10.17 5.24
C ALA A 69 3.80 -9.83 3.96
N ASP A 70 3.21 -10.08 2.79
CA ASP A 70 3.81 -9.79 1.49
C ASP A 70 3.97 -8.28 1.29
N PHE A 71 2.95 -7.49 1.65
CA PHE A 71 3.05 -6.02 1.66
C PHE A 71 4.21 -5.55 2.56
N GLU A 72 4.30 -6.07 3.79
CA GLU A 72 5.34 -5.65 4.73
C GLU A 72 6.74 -6.02 4.23
N ALA A 73 6.89 -7.16 3.55
CA ALA A 73 8.13 -7.56 2.89
C ALA A 73 8.47 -6.62 1.73
N ALA A 74 7.52 -6.37 0.83
CA ALA A 74 7.67 -5.44 -0.29
C ALA A 74 8.03 -4.03 0.18
N TRP A 75 7.41 -3.55 1.27
CA TRP A 75 7.72 -2.25 1.86
C TRP A 75 9.16 -2.17 2.38
N ARG A 76 9.70 -3.25 2.97
CA ARG A 76 11.10 -3.28 3.44
C ARG A 76 12.10 -3.18 2.28
N GLU A 77 11.75 -3.69 1.11
CA GLU A 77 12.58 -3.57 -0.10
C GLU A 77 12.41 -2.21 -0.80
N TYR A 78 11.24 -1.60 -0.68
CA TYR A 78 10.91 -0.32 -1.29
C TYR A 78 11.44 0.88 -0.49
N LEU A 79 11.29 0.85 0.85
CA LEU A 79 11.63 1.95 1.76
C LEU A 79 13.06 2.51 1.56
N PRO A 80 14.12 1.69 1.38
CA PRO A 80 15.47 2.20 1.15
C PRO A 80 15.65 2.97 -0.17
N LYS A 81 14.73 2.80 -1.13
CA LYS A 81 14.74 3.49 -2.42
C LYS A 81 14.08 4.87 -2.36
N CYS A 82 13.39 5.18 -1.25
CA CYS A 82 12.73 6.46 -1.02
C CYS A 82 13.62 7.39 -0.19
N SER A 83 13.77 8.61 -0.67
CA SER A 83 14.40 9.69 0.08
C SER A 83 13.40 10.39 0.99
N GLN A 84 13.90 11.15 1.97
CA GLN A 84 13.04 12.00 2.80
C GLN A 84 12.26 13.04 1.95
N ALA A 85 12.87 13.54 0.87
CA ALA A 85 12.23 14.51 -0.01
C ALA A 85 10.98 13.92 -0.71
N ASP A 86 11.01 12.64 -1.06
CA ASP A 86 9.86 11.95 -1.66
C ASP A 86 8.67 11.91 -0.68
N PHE A 87 8.93 11.61 0.60
CA PHE A 87 7.90 11.63 1.64
C PHE A 87 7.34 13.04 1.87
N GLU A 88 8.19 14.07 1.87
CA GLU A 88 7.77 15.46 2.03
C GLU A 88 6.93 15.95 0.83
N GLU A 89 7.30 15.56 -0.39
CA GLU A 89 6.49 15.84 -1.56
C GLU A 89 5.13 15.17 -1.49
N CYS A 90 5.09 13.89 -1.11
CA CYS A 90 3.85 13.15 -0.93
C CYS A 90 2.93 13.85 0.10
N ARG A 91 3.48 14.28 1.24
CA ARG A 91 2.73 15.07 2.24
C ARG A 91 2.15 16.37 1.66
N ARG A 92 2.95 17.12 0.88
CA ARG A 92 2.49 18.37 0.25
C ARG A 92 1.36 18.13 -0.74
N GLN A 93 1.37 17.01 -1.45
CA GLN A 93 0.32 16.64 -2.38
C GLN A 93 -0.94 16.15 -1.65
N CYS A 94 -0.79 15.32 -0.61
CA CYS A 94 -1.92 14.88 0.22
C CYS A 94 -2.57 16.03 1.02
N ALA A 95 -1.84 17.09 1.35
CA ALA A 95 -2.38 18.28 2.00
C ALA A 95 -3.15 19.22 1.04
N ARG A 96 -3.13 18.95 -0.27
CA ARG A 96 -3.76 19.77 -1.32
C ARG A 96 -5.11 19.23 -1.82
N THR A 97 -5.56 18.09 -1.30
CA THR A 97 -6.83 17.41 -1.65
C THR A 97 -7.71 17.32 -0.41
#